data_AF-A0A380YKZ1-F1
#
_entry.id   AF-A0A380YKZ1-F1
#
_cell.length_a   1.000
_cell.length_b   1.000
_cell.length_c   1.000
_cell.angle_alpha   90.00
_cell.angle_beta   90.00
_cell.angle_gamma   90.00
#
_symmetry.space_group_name_H-M   'P 1'
#
loop_
_entity.id
_entity.type
_entity.pdbx_description
1 polymer ?
#
loop_
_entity_poly.entity_id
_entity_poly.type
_entity_poly.pdbx_seq_one_letter_code
_entity_poly.pdbx_strand_id
1 'polypeptide(L)'
;MEKTELTPELIFEEIATKSETPTTSICTLHNPCHPNPKCTSIQQTMVLNFDRIESNWHQKKKEPNTDSVDALTYTSNKLCMVELKGWKSFLEHQNISHKEKATGHEKEILNKRIDKQNQKYKLQDKLLESISLCEEIIGIKDIKQLVSILYILVTDINPYQNAISSLTQQLNMLANTATDWETVCASKMSQHFTNETKTIKGIKTAFIYCKEFDKFIKTIDSKGNTQSKDKELQEISQ
;
A
#
# COMPACT_ATOMS: atom_id res chain seq x y z
N MET A 1 16.46 20.33 -29.05
CA MET A 1 15.27 20.00 -28.25
C MET A 1 15.77 19.54 -26.90
N GLU A 2 15.55 20.33 -25.84
CA GLU A 2 15.75 19.86 -24.47
C GLU A 2 14.94 18.58 -24.28
N LYS A 3 15.60 17.50 -23.85
CA LYS A 3 14.88 16.36 -23.28
C LYS A 3 14.35 16.86 -21.94
N THR A 4 13.08 17.22 -21.88
CA THR A 4 12.40 17.42 -20.59
C THR A 4 12.51 16.09 -19.83
N GLU A 5 13.27 16.11 -18.74
CA GLU A 5 13.45 14.92 -17.90
C GLU A 5 12.10 14.55 -17.29
N LEU A 6 11.70 13.28 -17.43
CA LEU A 6 10.41 12.82 -16.92
C LEU A 6 10.50 12.75 -15.39
N THR A 7 9.76 13.61 -14.69
CA THR A 7 9.72 13.63 -13.23
C THR A 7 8.47 12.91 -12.70
N PRO A 8 8.47 12.44 -11.44
CA PRO A 8 7.28 11.88 -10.81
C PRO A 8 6.08 12.84 -10.79
N GLU A 9 6.34 14.13 -10.58
CA GLU A 9 5.33 15.19 -10.61
C GLU A 9 4.70 15.32 -12.00
N LEU A 10 5.52 15.38 -13.05
CA LEU A 10 5.02 15.45 -14.43
C LEU A 10 4.18 14.23 -14.79
N ILE A 11 4.59 13.02 -14.38
CA ILE A 11 3.78 11.81 -14.60
C ILE A 11 2.42 11.92 -13.88
N PHE A 12 2.43 12.37 -12.62
CA PHE A 12 1.21 12.54 -11.84
C PHE A 12 0.24 13.56 -12.48
N GLU A 13 0.75 14.73 -12.89
CA GLU A 13 -0.05 15.79 -13.53
C GLU A 13 -0.60 15.36 -14.90
N GLU A 14 0.20 14.68 -15.72
CA GLU A 14 -0.22 14.13 -17.01
C GLU A 14 -1.33 13.09 -16.84
N ILE A 15 -1.19 12.18 -15.87
CA ILE A 15 -2.24 11.20 -15.56
C ILE A 15 -3.50 11.90 -15.08
N ALA A 16 -3.39 12.84 -14.13
CA ALA A 16 -4.54 13.59 -13.62
C ALA A 16 -5.31 14.30 -14.76
N THR A 17 -4.58 14.94 -15.67
CA THR A 17 -5.12 15.69 -16.80
C THR A 17 -5.79 14.76 -17.82
N LYS A 18 -5.10 13.72 -18.29
CA LYS A 18 -5.61 12.82 -19.34
C LYS A 18 -6.72 11.89 -18.86
N SER A 19 -6.73 11.57 -17.57
CA SER A 19 -7.80 10.77 -16.95
C SER A 19 -8.97 11.61 -16.44
N GLU A 20 -8.87 12.94 -16.49
CA GLU A 20 -9.87 13.89 -15.96
C GLU A 20 -10.26 13.58 -14.50
N THR A 21 -9.28 13.11 -13.70
CA THR A 21 -9.53 12.64 -12.33
C THR A 21 -9.06 13.69 -11.32
N PRO A 22 -9.96 14.22 -10.47
CA PRO A 22 -9.56 15.16 -9.43
C PRO A 22 -8.74 14.48 -8.34
N THR A 23 -7.85 15.25 -7.72
CA THR A 23 -7.11 14.81 -6.54
C THR A 23 -8.02 14.69 -5.32
N THR A 24 -7.65 13.79 -4.42
CA THR A 24 -8.37 13.48 -3.19
C THR A 24 -7.37 13.08 -2.09
N SER A 25 -7.83 12.47 -0.99
CA SER A 25 -6.98 11.94 0.09
C SER A 25 -7.09 10.41 0.19
N ILE A 26 -6.06 9.74 0.74
CA ILE A 26 -6.15 8.27 0.96
C ILE A 26 -7.30 7.89 1.88
N CYS A 27 -7.69 8.75 2.81
CA CYS A 27 -8.80 8.45 3.68
C CYS A 27 -10.11 8.43 2.90
N THR A 28 -10.37 9.42 2.06
CA THR A 28 -11.57 9.48 1.23
C THR A 28 -11.70 8.34 0.21
N LEU A 29 -10.60 7.64 -0.13
CA LEU A 29 -10.64 6.53 -1.08
C LEU A 29 -11.22 5.24 -0.49
N HIS A 30 -10.90 4.90 0.76
CA HIS A 30 -11.23 3.56 1.26
C HIS A 30 -11.53 3.53 2.77
N ASN A 31 -12.56 2.76 3.13
CA ASN A 31 -13.02 2.46 4.49
C ASN A 31 -11.94 2.05 5.54
N PRO A 32 -10.81 1.39 5.23
CA PRO A 32 -9.76 1.10 6.20
C PRO A 32 -9.28 2.35 6.94
N CYS A 33 -9.20 3.49 6.24
CA CYS A 33 -8.82 4.75 6.88
C CYS A 33 -9.98 5.40 7.66
N HIS A 34 -11.18 4.81 7.64
CA HIS A 34 -12.42 5.27 8.29
C HIS A 34 -12.76 4.39 9.49
N PRO A 35 -12.40 4.78 10.73
CA PRO A 35 -12.91 4.09 11.91
C PRO A 35 -14.41 4.38 12.19
N ASN A 36 -15.05 5.29 11.44
CA ASN A 36 -16.46 5.71 11.56
C ASN A 36 -16.89 6.31 10.21
N PRO A 37 -18.18 6.56 9.90
CA PRO A 37 -18.64 6.99 8.56
C PRO A 37 -18.13 8.38 8.11
N LYS A 38 -17.21 8.99 8.85
CA LYS A 38 -16.49 10.21 8.49
C LYS A 38 -15.00 10.00 8.78
N CYS A 39 -14.16 10.39 7.83
CA CYS A 39 -12.73 10.46 8.01
C CYS A 39 -12.39 11.35 9.21
N THR A 40 -11.78 10.79 10.25
CA THR A 40 -11.39 11.55 11.46
C THR A 40 -10.03 12.24 11.30
N SER A 41 -9.25 11.85 10.29
CA SER A 41 -7.93 12.42 10.00
C SER A 41 -7.72 12.48 8.48
N ILE A 42 -8.17 13.57 7.86
CA ILE A 42 -7.97 13.81 6.43
C ILE A 42 -6.50 14.10 6.19
N GLN A 43 -5.86 13.26 5.37
CA GLN A 43 -4.47 13.44 4.96
C GLN A 43 -4.33 14.67 4.04
N GLN A 44 -3.20 15.36 4.18
CA GLN A 44 -2.82 16.51 3.37
C GLN A 44 -2.19 16.11 2.04
N THR A 45 -1.52 14.95 1.98
CA THR A 45 -0.95 14.46 0.74
C THR A 45 -2.05 14.15 -0.26
N MET A 46 -2.02 14.85 -1.39
CA MET A 46 -2.94 14.65 -2.50
C MET A 46 -2.65 13.33 -3.20
N VAL A 47 -3.72 12.59 -3.52
CA VAL A 47 -3.64 11.35 -4.27
C VAL A 47 -4.68 11.36 -5.40
N LEU A 48 -4.44 10.59 -6.46
CA LEU A 48 -5.45 10.26 -7.46
C LEU A 48 -6.14 8.95 -7.09
N ASN A 49 -7.46 8.89 -7.29
CA ASN A 49 -8.22 7.64 -7.19
C ASN A 49 -7.90 6.77 -8.40
N PHE A 50 -7.07 5.75 -8.20
CA PHE A 50 -6.52 5.00 -9.32
C PHE A 50 -7.51 3.92 -9.83
N ASP A 51 -8.37 3.37 -8.96
CA ASP A 51 -9.53 2.56 -9.37
C ASP A 51 -10.44 3.31 -10.35
N ARG A 52 -10.67 4.61 -10.10
CA ARG A 52 -11.49 5.45 -10.98
C ARG A 52 -10.78 5.74 -12.32
N ILE A 53 -9.46 5.96 -12.28
CA ILE A 53 -8.65 6.15 -13.49
C ILE A 53 -8.73 4.90 -14.37
N GLU A 54 -8.45 3.73 -13.79
CA GLU A 54 -8.53 2.42 -14.41
C GLU A 54 -9.90 2.21 -15.07
N SER A 55 -10.96 2.37 -14.28
CA SER A 55 -12.32 2.14 -14.76
C SER A 55 -12.69 3.07 -15.91
N ASN A 56 -12.38 4.37 -15.81
CA ASN A 56 -12.68 5.34 -16.86
C ASN A 56 -11.89 5.05 -18.13
N TRP A 57 -10.63 4.65 -18.00
CA TRP A 57 -9.74 4.43 -19.12
C TRP A 57 -10.16 3.20 -19.94
N HIS A 58 -10.39 2.06 -19.29
CA HIS A 58 -10.86 0.85 -19.98
C HIS A 58 -12.28 1.02 -20.54
N GLN A 59 -13.17 1.73 -19.83
CA GLN A 59 -14.51 2.05 -20.38
C GLN A 59 -14.43 2.88 -21.67
N LYS A 60 -13.54 3.89 -21.74
CA LYS A 60 -13.31 4.68 -22.97
C LYS A 60 -12.82 3.78 -24.13
N LYS A 61 -12.07 2.72 -23.83
CA LYS A 61 -11.55 1.75 -24.81
C LYS A 61 -12.47 0.57 -25.10
N LYS A 62 -13.55 0.39 -24.33
CA LYS A 62 -14.44 -0.78 -24.36
C LYS A 62 -13.69 -2.09 -24.05
N GLU A 63 -12.73 -2.00 -23.13
CA GLU A 63 -11.94 -3.13 -22.64
C GLU A 63 -12.43 -3.53 -21.24
N PRO A 64 -12.20 -4.79 -20.81
CA PRO A 64 -12.48 -5.20 -19.44
C PRO A 64 -11.56 -4.47 -18.47
N ASN A 65 -12.08 -4.16 -17.28
CA ASN A 65 -11.28 -3.62 -16.21
C ASN A 65 -10.17 -4.59 -15.76
N THR A 66 -9.06 -4.02 -15.30
CA THR A 66 -7.96 -4.76 -14.68
C THR A 66 -7.85 -4.44 -13.19
N ASP A 67 -7.20 -5.34 -12.43
CA ASP A 67 -6.88 -5.07 -11.03
C ASP A 67 -5.80 -3.98 -10.97
N SER A 68 -6.03 -2.91 -10.22
CA SER A 68 -5.06 -1.81 -10.05
C SER A 68 -4.82 -1.48 -8.58
N VAL A 69 -3.83 -0.63 -8.31
CA VAL A 69 -3.62 -0.06 -6.98
C VAL A 69 -4.75 0.92 -6.65
N ASP A 70 -5.01 1.17 -5.37
CA ASP A 70 -6.10 2.07 -4.98
C ASP A 70 -5.78 3.56 -5.25
N ALA A 71 -4.52 3.97 -5.12
CA ALA A 71 -4.13 5.37 -5.27
C ALA A 71 -2.75 5.60 -5.91
N LEU A 72 -2.59 6.77 -6.52
CA LEU A 72 -1.32 7.29 -7.03
C LEU A 72 -0.98 8.61 -6.37
N THR A 73 0.27 8.81 -5.98
CA THR A 73 0.81 10.11 -5.52
C THR A 73 2.28 10.23 -5.89
N TYR A 74 2.94 11.31 -5.50
CA TYR A 74 4.35 11.52 -5.78
C TYR A 74 5.07 12.22 -4.64
N THR A 75 6.40 12.16 -4.72
CA THR A 75 7.36 12.97 -3.97
C THR A 75 8.31 13.60 -4.98
N SER A 76 9.23 14.46 -4.55
CA SER A 76 10.21 15.10 -5.42
C SER A 76 11.00 14.12 -6.28
N ASN A 77 11.21 12.89 -5.80
CA ASN A 77 12.03 11.89 -6.50
C ASN A 77 11.41 10.50 -6.67
N LYS A 78 10.17 10.28 -6.23
CA LYS A 78 9.49 8.97 -6.39
C LYS A 78 8.04 9.12 -6.83
N LEU A 79 7.66 8.29 -7.78
CA LEU A 79 6.26 7.99 -8.08
C LEU A 79 5.77 6.93 -7.08
N CYS A 80 4.70 7.23 -6.36
CA CYS A 80 4.21 6.40 -5.25
C CYS A 80 2.91 5.71 -5.64
N MET A 81 3.00 4.39 -5.83
CA MET A 81 1.85 3.49 -6.03
C MET A 81 1.35 3.07 -4.65
N VAL A 82 0.06 3.22 -4.35
CA VAL A 82 -0.48 3.04 -3.01
C VAL A 82 -1.62 2.03 -3.02
N GLU A 83 -1.44 0.92 -2.31
CA GLU A 83 -2.50 -0.07 -2.04
C GLU A 83 -3.03 0.11 -0.62
N LEU A 84 -4.34 0.12 -0.45
CA LEU A 84 -5.06 0.23 0.80
C LEU A 84 -5.66 -1.14 1.18
N LYS A 85 -5.35 -1.61 2.39
CA LYS A 85 -5.90 -2.87 2.93
C LYS A 85 -6.32 -2.75 4.39
N GLY A 86 -7.61 -2.96 4.65
CA GLY A 86 -8.17 -2.92 6.00
C GLY A 86 -8.41 -4.28 6.61
N TRP A 87 -8.03 -4.41 7.87
CA TRP A 87 -8.22 -5.59 8.70
C TRP A 87 -9.23 -5.41 9.81
N LYS A 88 -9.52 -4.17 10.25
CA LYS A 88 -10.45 -3.95 11.36
C LYS A 88 -11.85 -4.46 11.04
N SER A 89 -12.38 -4.05 9.89
CA SER A 89 -13.68 -4.55 9.43
C SER A 89 -13.65 -6.06 9.20
N PHE A 90 -12.56 -6.63 8.67
CA PHE A 90 -12.44 -8.08 8.53
C PHE A 90 -12.58 -8.78 9.90
N LEU A 91 -11.85 -8.32 10.92
CA LEU A 91 -11.84 -8.88 12.27
C LEU A 91 -13.20 -8.73 12.98
N GLU A 92 -13.87 -7.60 12.80
CA GLU A 92 -15.24 -7.37 13.27
C GLU A 92 -16.22 -8.39 12.67
N HIS A 93 -16.17 -8.61 11.35
CA HIS A 93 -16.99 -9.61 10.67
C HIS A 93 -16.71 -11.05 11.12
N GLN A 94 -15.52 -11.32 11.67
CA GLN A 94 -15.22 -12.64 12.24
C GLN A 94 -15.77 -12.81 13.67
N ASN A 95 -16.35 -11.78 14.29
CA ASN A 95 -16.77 -11.73 15.70
C ASN A 95 -15.63 -11.99 16.69
N ILE A 96 -14.42 -11.53 16.36
CA ILE A 96 -13.20 -11.83 17.14
C ILE A 96 -12.69 -10.63 17.93
N SER A 97 -13.03 -9.41 17.51
CA SER A 97 -12.76 -8.16 18.24
C SER A 97 -13.30 -8.15 19.67
N HIS A 98 -14.25 -9.03 20.01
CA HIS A 98 -14.94 -9.06 21.30
C HIS A 98 -14.74 -10.36 22.11
N LYS A 99 -13.99 -11.35 21.62
CA LYS A 99 -13.79 -12.62 22.34
C LYS A 99 -12.48 -12.60 23.14
N GLU A 100 -12.58 -12.53 24.46
CA GLU A 100 -11.42 -12.54 25.38
C GLU A 100 -10.56 -13.82 25.27
N LYS A 101 -11.16 -14.96 24.87
CA LYS A 101 -10.47 -16.25 24.70
C LYS A 101 -11.06 -17.05 23.54
N ALA A 102 -10.29 -17.21 22.46
CA ALA A 102 -10.58 -18.16 21.39
C ALA A 102 -9.93 -19.52 21.68
N THR A 103 -10.64 -20.61 21.40
CA THR A 103 -10.10 -21.98 21.49
C THR A 103 -9.00 -22.21 20.46
N GLY A 104 -8.14 -23.22 20.66
CA GLY A 104 -7.07 -23.57 19.70
C GLY A 104 -7.60 -23.82 18.28
N HIS A 105 -8.76 -24.48 18.16
CA HIS A 105 -9.40 -24.75 16.87
C HIS A 105 -9.93 -23.47 16.18
N GLU A 106 -10.55 -22.56 16.94
CA GLU A 106 -10.99 -21.25 16.39
C GLU A 106 -9.80 -20.43 15.90
N LYS A 107 -8.68 -20.46 16.63
CA LYS A 107 -7.43 -19.80 16.21
C LYS A 107 -6.91 -20.37 14.90
N GLU A 108 -6.93 -21.68 14.72
CA GLU A 108 -6.51 -22.32 13.48
C GLU A 108 -7.39 -21.92 12.29
N ILE A 109 -8.72 -21.93 12.48
CA ILE A 109 -9.68 -21.51 11.45
C ILE A 109 -9.45 -20.05 11.05
N LEU A 110 -9.30 -19.14 12.02
CA LEU A 110 -9.07 -17.74 11.71
C LEU A 110 -7.75 -17.55 10.95
N ASN A 111 -6.68 -18.23 11.34
CA ASN A 111 -5.41 -18.18 10.63
C ASN A 111 -5.56 -18.58 9.16
N LYS A 112 -6.28 -19.67 8.87
CA LYS A 112 -6.56 -20.09 7.50
C LYS A 112 -7.39 -19.05 6.74
N ARG A 113 -8.33 -18.36 7.39
CA ARG A 113 -9.10 -17.27 6.78
C ARG A 113 -8.24 -16.06 6.45
N ILE A 114 -7.32 -15.67 7.34
CA ILE A 114 -6.35 -14.59 7.11
C ILE A 114 -5.45 -14.94 5.91
N ASP A 115 -4.92 -16.17 5.87
CA ASP A 115 -4.07 -16.61 4.75
C ASP A 115 -4.82 -16.60 3.42
N LYS A 116 -6.04 -17.13 3.41
CA LYS A 116 -6.91 -17.11 2.22
C LYS A 116 -7.27 -15.69 1.79
N GLN A 117 -7.43 -14.77 2.75
CA GLN A 117 -7.72 -13.37 2.44
C GLN A 117 -6.50 -12.70 1.80
N ASN A 118 -5.30 -12.93 2.35
CA ASN A 118 -4.05 -12.43 1.77
C ASN A 118 -3.85 -12.91 0.33
N GLN A 119 -4.02 -14.20 0.07
CA GLN A 119 -3.86 -14.79 -1.26
C GLN A 119 -4.77 -14.18 -2.35
N LYS A 120 -5.87 -13.52 -1.97
CA LYS A 120 -6.75 -12.86 -2.94
C LYS A 120 -6.24 -11.50 -3.40
N TYR A 121 -5.29 -10.89 -2.68
CA TYR A 121 -4.92 -9.51 -2.94
C TYR A 121 -4.08 -9.31 -4.20
N LYS A 122 -3.33 -10.33 -4.66
CA LYS A 122 -2.55 -10.28 -5.91
C LYS A 122 -1.76 -8.96 -6.07
N LEU A 123 -1.01 -8.58 -5.04
CA LEU A 123 -0.40 -7.26 -4.89
C LEU A 123 0.66 -6.98 -5.96
N GLN A 124 1.36 -8.02 -6.42
CA GLN A 124 2.31 -7.92 -7.53
C GLN A 124 1.61 -7.57 -8.84
N ASP A 125 0.54 -8.28 -9.19
CA ASP A 125 -0.17 -8.09 -10.47
C ASP A 125 -0.76 -6.68 -10.53
N LYS A 126 -1.44 -6.24 -9.46
CA LYS A 126 -1.97 -4.88 -9.32
C LYS A 126 -0.93 -3.79 -9.56
N LEU A 127 0.27 -3.95 -9.01
CA LEU A 127 1.35 -2.98 -9.21
C LEU A 127 1.79 -2.93 -10.68
N LEU A 128 2.00 -4.08 -11.30
CA LEU A 128 2.48 -4.15 -12.68
C LEU A 128 1.44 -3.62 -13.67
N GLU A 129 0.16 -3.97 -13.48
CA GLU A 129 -0.95 -3.43 -14.24
C GLU A 129 -1.07 -1.91 -14.07
N SER A 130 -0.89 -1.41 -12.84
CA SER A 130 -0.93 0.04 -12.58
C SER A 130 0.21 0.80 -13.25
N ILE A 131 1.42 0.22 -13.28
CA ILE A 131 2.56 0.78 -14.01
C ILE A 131 2.25 0.79 -15.51
N SER A 132 1.77 -0.34 -16.05
CA SER A 132 1.39 -0.46 -17.46
C SER A 132 0.34 0.58 -17.85
N LEU A 133 -0.68 0.78 -17.01
CA LEU A 133 -1.72 1.78 -17.23
C LEU A 133 -1.14 3.21 -17.21
N CYS A 134 -0.22 3.51 -16.29
CA CYS A 134 0.48 4.80 -16.30
C CYS A 134 1.25 5.02 -17.62
N GLU A 135 2.03 4.01 -18.05
CA GLU A 135 2.79 4.03 -19.31
C GLU A 135 1.88 4.28 -20.51
N GLU A 136 0.71 3.65 -20.52
CA GLU A 136 -0.27 3.78 -21.58
C GLU A 136 -0.94 5.17 -21.61
N ILE A 137 -1.33 5.69 -20.45
CA ILE A 137 -1.94 7.02 -20.33
C ILE A 137 -0.97 8.11 -20.80
N ILE A 138 0.29 8.05 -20.36
CA ILE A 138 1.27 9.09 -20.70
C ILE A 138 1.91 8.86 -22.08
N GLY A 139 1.80 7.65 -22.65
CA GLY A 139 2.39 7.28 -23.93
C GLY A 139 3.90 7.02 -23.88
N ILE A 140 4.43 6.67 -22.71
CA ILE A 140 5.87 6.43 -22.47
C ILE A 140 6.03 5.04 -21.86
N LYS A 141 6.83 4.18 -22.49
CA LYS A 141 7.14 2.84 -21.99
C LYS A 141 8.28 2.84 -20.98
N ASP A 142 8.31 1.81 -20.15
CA ASP A 142 9.37 1.53 -19.18
C ASP A 142 9.62 2.68 -18.18
N ILE A 143 8.56 3.28 -17.63
CA ILE A 143 8.68 4.40 -16.68
C ILE A 143 9.50 4.03 -15.44
N LYS A 144 9.53 2.74 -15.07
CA LYS A 144 10.38 2.20 -14.00
C LYS A 144 11.89 2.41 -14.21
N GLN A 145 12.32 2.65 -15.45
CA GLN A 145 13.73 2.98 -15.78
C GLN A 145 14.00 4.49 -15.76
N LEU A 146 12.94 5.30 -15.82
CA LEU A 146 13.00 6.76 -15.92
C LEU A 146 12.80 7.43 -14.56
N VAL A 147 11.94 6.86 -13.72
CA VAL A 147 11.62 7.37 -12.39
C VAL A 147 11.70 6.27 -11.34
N SER A 148 12.08 6.65 -10.11
CA SER A 148 12.04 5.72 -8.98
C SER A 148 10.58 5.47 -8.57
N ILE A 149 10.19 4.20 -8.48
CA ILE A 149 8.86 3.80 -8.04
C ILE A 149 8.94 3.30 -6.59
N LEU A 150 8.01 3.77 -5.76
CA LEU A 150 7.76 3.30 -4.42
C LEU A 150 6.37 2.67 -4.34
N TYR A 151 6.30 1.40 -3.96
CA TYR A 151 5.02 0.72 -3.71
C TYR A 151 4.71 0.70 -2.21
N ILE A 152 3.64 1.37 -1.83
CA ILE A 152 3.24 1.58 -0.43
C ILE A 152 1.99 0.77 -0.15
N LEU A 153 2.09 -0.22 0.73
CA LEU A 153 0.93 -0.86 1.33
C LEU A 153 0.52 -0.08 2.58
N VAL A 154 -0.72 0.36 2.64
CA VAL A 154 -1.28 1.13 3.75
C VAL A 154 -2.38 0.32 4.41
N THR A 155 -2.40 0.32 5.74
CA THR A 155 -3.40 -0.44 6.50
C THR A 155 -3.98 0.36 7.68
N ASP A 156 -5.07 -0.15 8.24
CA ASP A 156 -5.86 0.45 9.33
C ASP A 156 -5.50 -0.04 10.73
N ILE A 157 -4.61 -1.05 10.80
CA ILE A 157 -3.95 -1.57 11.99
C ILE A 157 -2.50 -1.08 12.02
N ASN A 158 -1.93 -0.83 13.19
CA ASN A 158 -0.56 -0.34 13.25
C ASN A 158 0.43 -1.52 13.10
N PRO A 159 1.22 -1.60 12.01
CA PRO A 159 2.11 -2.73 11.78
C PRO A 159 3.32 -2.76 12.71
N TYR A 160 3.60 -1.64 13.39
CA TYR A 160 4.74 -1.48 14.29
C TYR A 160 4.37 -1.59 15.76
N GLN A 161 3.09 -1.80 16.08
CA GLN A 161 2.61 -1.73 17.46
C GLN A 161 3.32 -2.75 18.36
N ASN A 162 3.89 -3.83 17.79
CA ASN A 162 4.75 -4.76 18.52
C ASN A 162 5.77 -5.51 17.60
N ALA A 163 6.75 -4.83 17.00
CA ALA A 163 7.74 -5.47 16.13
C ALA A 163 8.51 -6.64 16.79
N ILE A 164 8.79 -6.55 18.10
CA ILE A 164 9.46 -7.60 18.88
C ILE A 164 8.51 -8.76 19.24
N SER A 165 7.20 -8.52 19.32
CA SER A 165 6.26 -9.58 19.69
C SER A 165 5.91 -10.50 18.54
N SER A 166 6.27 -10.22 17.29
CA SER A 166 5.86 -11.06 16.15
C SER A 166 6.40 -12.50 16.28
N LEU A 167 7.66 -12.65 16.70
CA LEU A 167 8.29 -13.95 16.98
C LEU A 167 7.71 -14.58 18.26
N THR A 168 7.62 -13.80 19.34
CA THR A 168 7.01 -14.25 20.61
C THR A 168 5.55 -14.65 20.43
N GLN A 169 4.83 -14.07 19.47
CA GLN A 169 3.43 -14.38 19.18
C GLN A 169 3.26 -15.61 18.31
N GLN A 170 4.16 -15.89 17.36
CA GLN A 170 4.19 -17.20 16.71
C GLN A 170 4.36 -18.32 17.75
N LEU A 171 5.21 -18.08 18.75
CA LEU A 171 5.39 -18.98 19.90
C LEU A 171 4.15 -19.00 20.82
N ASN A 172 3.52 -17.86 21.10
CA ASN A 172 2.33 -17.77 21.96
C ASN A 172 1.05 -18.30 21.31
N MET A 173 0.93 -18.23 19.98
CA MET A 173 -0.13 -18.88 19.20
C MET A 173 -0.10 -20.39 19.39
N LEU A 174 1.09 -20.96 19.46
CA LEU A 174 1.30 -22.37 19.81
C LEU A 174 1.03 -22.62 21.31
N ALA A 175 1.25 -21.64 22.18
CA ALA A 175 1.19 -21.77 23.64
C ALA A 175 -0.18 -21.42 24.31
N ASN A 176 -1.30 -21.39 23.58
CA ASN A 176 -2.65 -21.18 24.13
C ASN A 176 -2.90 -19.87 24.93
N THR A 177 -2.07 -18.83 24.82
CA THR A 177 -2.31 -17.53 25.49
C THR A 177 -3.21 -16.60 24.67
N ALA A 178 -3.65 -15.47 25.23
CA ALA A 178 -4.40 -14.46 24.49
C ALA A 178 -3.63 -14.02 23.22
N THR A 179 -4.32 -13.95 22.09
CA THR A 179 -3.74 -13.63 20.77
C THR A 179 -4.25 -12.27 20.33
N ASP A 180 -3.34 -11.33 20.08
CA ASP A 180 -3.67 -10.05 19.46
C ASP A 180 -3.76 -10.25 17.94
N TRP A 181 -4.99 -10.31 17.44
CA TRP A 181 -5.27 -10.59 16.04
C TRP A 181 -4.93 -9.44 15.09
N GLU A 182 -4.92 -8.20 15.56
CA GLU A 182 -4.44 -7.09 14.74
C GLU A 182 -2.95 -7.30 14.43
N THR A 183 -2.14 -7.64 15.42
CA THR A 183 -0.72 -7.94 15.19
C THR A 183 -0.52 -9.16 14.27
N VAL A 184 -1.33 -10.22 14.41
CA VAL A 184 -1.26 -11.40 13.50
C VAL A 184 -1.58 -11.00 12.06
N CYS A 185 -2.65 -10.23 11.84
CA CYS A 185 -3.03 -9.71 10.53
C CYS A 185 -1.91 -8.86 9.91
N ALA A 186 -1.34 -7.93 10.69
CA ALA A 186 -0.23 -7.09 10.23
C ALA A 186 1.01 -7.93 9.86
N SER A 187 1.38 -8.89 10.71
CA SER A 187 2.54 -9.77 10.48
C SER A 187 2.37 -10.60 9.20
N LYS A 188 1.23 -11.29 9.06
CA LYS A 188 0.95 -12.13 7.88
C LYS A 188 0.84 -11.29 6.61
N MET A 189 0.21 -10.13 6.68
CA MET A 189 0.14 -9.20 5.56
C MET A 189 1.54 -8.71 5.16
N SER A 190 2.38 -8.31 6.11
CA SER A 190 3.75 -7.87 5.84
C SER A 190 4.58 -8.97 5.17
N GLN A 191 4.46 -10.21 5.66
CA GLN A 191 5.15 -11.36 5.08
C GLN A 191 4.66 -11.65 3.65
N HIS A 192 3.34 -11.63 3.45
CA HIS A 192 2.74 -11.82 2.13
C HIS A 192 3.18 -10.74 1.14
N PHE A 193 3.08 -9.46 1.53
CA PHE A 193 3.52 -8.31 0.75
C PHE A 193 5.00 -8.41 0.37
N THR A 194 5.86 -8.74 1.32
CA THR A 194 7.30 -8.94 1.06
C THR A 194 7.53 -10.08 0.09
N ASN A 195 6.80 -11.19 0.23
CA ASN A 195 6.95 -12.36 -0.64
C ASN A 195 6.48 -12.10 -2.08
N GLU A 196 5.40 -11.36 -2.28
CA GLU A 196 4.92 -11.03 -3.63
C GLU A 196 5.79 -9.97 -4.31
N THR A 197 6.33 -9.02 -3.53
CA THR A 197 7.08 -7.90 -4.11
C THR A 197 8.58 -8.15 -4.27
N LYS A 198 9.18 -9.13 -3.57
CA LYS A 198 10.63 -9.42 -3.67
C LYS A 198 11.11 -9.78 -5.08
N THR A 199 10.21 -10.26 -5.94
CA THR A 199 10.51 -10.65 -7.32
C THR A 199 10.59 -9.45 -8.26
N ILE A 200 10.04 -8.30 -7.84
CA ILE A 200 9.91 -7.10 -8.65
C ILE A 200 11.17 -6.25 -8.49
N LYS A 201 12.13 -6.47 -9.39
CA LYS A 201 13.42 -5.74 -9.38
C LYS A 201 13.22 -4.24 -9.60
N GLY A 202 13.97 -3.44 -8.85
CA GLY A 202 14.04 -1.98 -9.05
C GLY A 202 12.92 -1.17 -8.38
N ILE A 203 11.98 -1.82 -7.69
CA ILE A 203 10.90 -1.13 -6.97
C ILE A 203 11.14 -1.23 -5.47
N LYS A 204 11.11 -0.09 -4.80
CA LYS A 204 11.17 -0.04 -3.33
C LYS A 204 9.77 -0.26 -2.77
N THR A 205 9.67 -0.86 -1.59
CA THR A 205 8.40 -1.12 -0.92
C THR A 205 8.36 -0.51 0.47
N ALA A 206 7.15 -0.19 0.94
CA ALA A 206 6.89 0.25 2.30
C ALA A 206 5.55 -0.28 2.79
N PHE A 207 5.45 -0.62 4.07
CA PHE A 207 4.20 -1.04 4.71
C PHE A 207 3.92 -0.15 5.92
N ILE A 208 2.84 0.64 5.88
CA ILE A 208 2.61 1.72 6.84
C ILE A 208 1.19 1.76 7.39
N TYR A 209 1.05 2.40 8.54
CA TYR A 209 -0.24 2.73 9.13
C TYR A 209 -0.84 3.97 8.48
N CYS A 210 -2.14 3.95 8.16
CA CYS A 210 -2.84 5.04 7.47
C CYS A 210 -2.74 6.40 8.17
N LYS A 211 -2.64 6.44 9.51
CA LYS A 211 -2.48 7.69 10.27
C LYS A 211 -1.09 8.31 10.12
N GLU A 212 -0.09 7.53 9.73
CA GLU A 212 1.28 8.00 9.53
C GLU A 212 1.57 8.38 8.06
N PHE A 213 0.58 8.32 7.16
CA PHE A 213 0.77 8.50 5.73
C PHE A 213 1.46 9.83 5.36
N ASP A 214 0.90 10.97 5.78
CA ASP A 214 1.48 12.29 5.47
C ASP A 214 2.91 12.43 6.00
N LYS A 215 3.13 11.98 7.23
CA LYS A 215 4.44 12.03 7.88
C LYS A 215 5.44 11.13 7.15
N PHE A 216 5.01 9.95 6.70
CA PHE A 216 5.83 9.04 5.91
C PHE A 216 6.24 9.70 4.59
N ILE A 217 5.27 10.21 3.82
CA ILE A 217 5.49 10.90 2.54
C ILE A 217 6.47 12.07 2.73
N LYS A 218 6.23 12.95 3.71
CA LYS A 218 7.12 14.07 4.03
C LYS A 218 8.55 13.62 4.39
N THR A 219 8.68 12.51 5.12
CA THR A 219 9.98 11.98 5.53
C THR A 219 10.78 11.47 4.35
N ILE A 220 10.15 10.70 3.44
CA ILE A 220 10.83 10.16 2.26
C ILE A 220 11.16 11.23 1.22
N ASP A 221 10.35 12.30 1.17
CA ASP A 221 10.57 13.47 0.31
C ASP A 221 11.77 14.28 0.80
N SER A 222 11.83 14.54 2.11
CA SER A 222 12.96 15.25 2.75
C SER A 222 14.28 14.50 2.57
N LYS A 223 14.26 13.16 2.72
CA LYS A 223 15.45 12.32 2.51
C LYS A 223 15.93 12.32 1.05
N GLY A 224 15.00 12.45 0.10
CA GLY A 224 15.31 12.59 -1.32
C GLY A 224 16.08 13.86 -1.67
N ASN A 225 15.72 14.98 -1.03
CA ASN A 225 16.38 16.27 -1.25
C ASN A 225 17.79 16.35 -0.63
N THR A 226 18.06 15.61 0.44
CA THR A 226 19.42 15.50 1.01
C THR A 226 20.36 14.62 0.20
N GLN A 227 19.87 13.67 -0.62
CA GLN A 227 20.76 12.80 -1.42
C GLN A 227 21.44 13.46 -2.62
N SER A 228 21.23 14.77 -2.85
CA SER A 228 22.11 15.60 -3.70
C SER A 228 23.39 16.05 -2.98
N LYS A 229 23.52 15.82 -1.66
CA LYS A 229 24.74 16.08 -0.89
C LYS A 229 24.95 14.97 0.13
N ASP A 230 25.97 14.18 -0.16
CA ASP A 230 26.65 13.22 0.72
C ASP A 230 26.14 11.78 0.79
N LYS A 231 27.15 10.91 0.84
CA LYS A 231 27.17 9.45 0.82
C LYS A 231 26.45 8.81 2.02
N GLU A 232 26.17 7.51 1.82
CA GLU A 232 25.96 6.45 2.82
C GLU A 232 24.60 6.37 3.53
N LEU A 233 23.96 5.21 3.38
CA LEU A 233 23.90 4.21 4.45
C LEU A 233 23.46 2.87 3.85
N GLN A 234 24.43 1.96 3.73
CA GLN A 234 24.20 0.52 3.85
C GLN A 234 23.85 0.21 5.31
N GLU A 235 23.24 -0.96 5.50
CA GLU A 235 23.00 -1.70 6.75
C GLU A 235 21.59 -1.64 7.36
N ILE A 236 21.27 -2.79 7.99
CA ILE A 236 19.99 -3.29 8.53
C ILE A 236 19.16 -4.00 7.45
N SER A 237 19.20 -5.32 7.25
CA SER A 237 19.61 -6.43 8.14
C SER A 237 20.03 -7.67 7.34
N GLN A 238 21.10 -8.33 7.82
CA GLN A 238 21.27 -9.78 7.77
C GLN A 238 20.25 -10.45 8.70
#